data_AF-A0A955ZDX5-F1
#
_entry.id   AF-A0A955ZDX5-F1
#
_cell.length_a   1.000
_cell.length_b   1.000
_cell.length_c   1.000
_cell.angle_alpha   90.00
_cell.angle_beta   90.00
_cell.angle_gamma   90.00
#
_symmetry.space_group_name_H-M   'P 1'
#
loop_
_entity.id
_entity.type
_entity.pdbx_description
1 polymer ?
#
loop_
_entity_poly.entity_id
_entity_poly.type
_entity_poly.pdbx_seq_one_letter_code
_entity_poly.pdbx_strand_id
1 'polypeptide(L)'
;YDALRTGDNGRAEQAFAKASRSGTLAEDATYWRAVSLMRGGHRDAATRAFQEFLVRFPESPRRGEASAMLGKLLLAAGDSDAARKHFQAATEDSRPDVRKAAEDALKKLP
;
A
#
# COMPACT_ATOMS: atom_id res chain seq x y z
N TYR A 1 -38.28 10.60 -19.11
CA TYR A 1 -36.95 10.04 -18.86
C TYR A 1 -36.02 10.63 -19.90
N ASP A 2 -35.06 11.48 -19.51
CA ASP A 2 -33.79 11.72 -20.23
C ASP A 2 -33.01 12.87 -19.56
N ALA A 3 -32.65 12.65 -18.30
CA ALA A 3 -31.62 13.42 -17.64
C ALA A 3 -30.48 12.44 -17.37
N LEU A 4 -29.34 12.62 -18.05
CA LEU A 4 -27.98 12.13 -17.73
C LEU A 4 -27.16 11.97 -19.03
N ARG A 5 -26.80 13.07 -19.70
CA ARG A 5 -25.80 12.99 -20.76
C ARG A 5 -25.06 14.29 -21.00
N THR A 6 -24.34 14.78 -19.99
CA THR A 6 -23.15 15.63 -20.19
C THR A 6 -22.59 16.11 -18.86
N GLY A 7 -21.30 15.87 -18.61
CA GLY A 7 -20.45 16.98 -18.19
C GLY A 7 -19.48 16.76 -17.02
N ASP A 8 -19.66 15.79 -16.13
CA ASP A 8 -18.84 15.72 -14.91
C ASP A 8 -17.52 14.94 -15.02
N ASN A 9 -17.17 14.43 -16.21
CA ASN A 9 -15.94 13.65 -16.38
C ASN A 9 -14.67 14.52 -16.52
N GLY A 10 -14.79 15.80 -16.90
CA GLY A 10 -13.61 16.66 -17.14
C GLY A 10 -12.97 17.23 -15.88
N ARG A 11 -13.74 17.39 -14.79
CA ARG A 11 -13.26 18.00 -13.53
C ARG A 11 -12.58 16.98 -12.62
N ALA A 12 -13.07 15.74 -12.60
CA ALA A 12 -12.46 14.64 -11.85
C ALA A 12 -11.07 14.28 -12.40
N GLU A 13 -10.92 14.15 -13.73
CA GLU A 13 -9.62 13.81 -14.33
C GLU A 13 -8.55 14.90 -14.13
N GLN A 14 -8.93 16.17 -14.16
CA GLN A 14 -7.99 17.27 -13.89
C GLN A 14 -7.60 17.36 -12.41
N ALA A 15 -8.48 16.97 -11.49
CA ALA A 15 -8.17 16.88 -10.07
C ALA A 15 -7.19 15.72 -9.79
N PHE A 16 -7.40 14.54 -10.41
CA PHE A 16 -6.47 13.42 -10.32
C PHE A 16 -5.11 13.73 -10.97
N ALA A 17 -5.09 14.37 -12.14
CA ALA A 17 -3.85 14.73 -12.83
C ALA A 17 -3.03 15.82 -12.13
N LYS A 18 -3.65 16.66 -11.28
CA LYS A 18 -2.95 17.65 -10.45
C LYS A 18 -2.42 17.08 -9.13
N ALA A 19 -3.14 16.14 -8.51
CA ALA A 19 -2.63 15.41 -7.34
C ALA A 19 -1.46 14.46 -7.68
N SER A 20 -1.38 14.02 -8.94
CA SER A 20 -0.56 12.89 -9.40
C SER A 20 0.81 13.23 -10.01
N ARG A 21 1.31 14.48 -9.95
CA ARG A 21 2.52 14.83 -10.73
C ARG A 21 3.80 15.15 -9.96
N SER A 22 3.75 15.30 -8.64
CA SER A 22 5.00 15.49 -7.86
C SER A 22 5.03 14.74 -6.52
N GLY A 23 3.88 14.51 -5.87
CA GLY A 23 3.79 13.65 -4.68
C GLY A 23 3.91 12.15 -4.99
N THR A 24 3.30 11.71 -6.10
CA THR A 24 3.30 10.32 -6.59
C THR A 24 4.67 9.82 -7.02
N LEU A 25 5.53 10.65 -7.61
CA LEU A 25 6.85 10.22 -8.05
C LEU A 25 7.75 9.86 -6.86
N ALA A 26 7.74 10.69 -5.81
CA ALA A 26 8.49 10.41 -4.58
C ALA A 26 7.89 9.22 -3.81
N GLU A 27 6.57 9.13 -3.77
CA GLU A 27 5.84 7.98 -3.22
C GLU A 27 6.20 6.69 -3.96
N ASP A 28 5.99 6.64 -5.28
CA ASP A 28 6.29 5.50 -6.13
C ASP A 28 7.77 5.12 -6.04
N ALA A 29 8.68 6.08 -6.06
CA ALA A 29 10.11 5.80 -5.92
C ALA A 29 10.44 5.15 -4.57
N THR A 30 9.85 5.65 -3.46
CA THR A 30 10.05 5.10 -2.12
C THR A 30 9.46 3.68 -2.03
N TYR A 31 8.26 3.49 -2.58
CA TYR A 31 7.58 2.20 -2.64
C TYR A 31 8.38 1.17 -3.44
N TRP A 32 8.74 1.51 -4.69
CA TRP A 32 9.48 0.60 -5.58
C TRP A 32 10.89 0.30 -5.06
N ARG A 33 11.53 1.24 -4.35
CA ARG A 33 12.77 0.96 -3.63
C ARG A 33 12.57 -0.11 -2.56
N ALA A 34 11.53 0.00 -1.73
CA ALA A 34 11.23 -1.00 -0.70
C ALA A 34 10.93 -2.39 -1.32
N VAL A 35 10.15 -2.42 -2.41
CA VAL A 35 9.87 -3.65 -3.17
C VAL A 35 11.13 -4.25 -3.76
N SER A 36 12.02 -3.43 -4.33
CA SER A 36 13.29 -3.88 -4.90
C SER A 36 14.19 -4.51 -3.83
N LEU A 37 14.31 -3.87 -2.67
CA LEU A 37 15.07 -4.40 -1.53
C LEU A 37 14.51 -5.75 -1.05
N MET A 38 13.18 -5.86 -0.94
CA MET A 38 12.52 -7.10 -0.55
C MET A 38 12.82 -8.23 -1.55
N ARG A 39 12.72 -7.95 -2.86
CA ARG A 39 13.01 -8.91 -3.92
C ARG A 39 14.49 -9.30 -3.99
N GLY A 40 15.39 -8.36 -3.66
CA GLY A 40 16.82 -8.61 -3.52
C GLY A 40 17.20 -9.39 -2.26
N GLY A 41 16.24 -9.77 -1.42
CA GLY A 41 16.50 -10.51 -0.18
C GLY A 41 17.03 -9.63 0.97
N HIS A 42 17.15 -8.32 0.77
CA HIS A 42 17.57 -7.36 1.79
C HIS A 42 16.42 -7.04 2.76
N ARG A 43 15.97 -8.06 3.50
CA ARG A 43 14.75 -8.01 4.34
C ARG A 43 14.78 -6.84 5.33
N ASP A 44 15.86 -6.64 6.06
CA ASP A 44 15.96 -5.55 7.05
C ASP A 44 15.86 -4.16 6.40
N ALA A 45 16.52 -3.98 5.26
CA ALA A 45 16.46 -2.73 4.52
C ALA A 45 15.07 -2.50 3.93
N ALA A 46 14.41 -3.55 3.46
CA ALA A 46 13.03 -3.50 2.96
C ALA A 46 12.05 -3.14 4.08
N THR A 47 12.17 -3.75 5.26
CA THR A 47 11.35 -3.46 6.44
C THR A 47 11.43 -1.97 6.78
N ARG A 48 12.64 -1.42 6.88
CA ARG A 48 12.85 0.01 7.16
C ARG A 48 12.26 0.90 6.06
N ALA A 49 12.45 0.53 4.79
CA ALA A 49 11.93 1.30 3.66
C ALA A 49 10.39 1.32 3.61
N PHE A 50 9.72 0.19 3.92
CA PHE A 50 8.26 0.17 4.02
C PHE A 50 7.75 0.95 5.24
N GLN A 51 8.44 0.88 6.38
CA GLN A 51 8.11 1.71 7.54
C GLN A 51 8.21 3.20 7.20
N GLU A 52 9.30 3.63 6.55
CA GLU A 52 9.47 5.01 6.08
C GLU A 52 8.34 5.41 5.13
N PHE A 53 7.97 4.54 4.18
CA PHE A 53 6.87 4.78 3.26
C PHE A 53 5.55 5.05 3.99
N LEU A 54 5.20 4.22 4.98
CA LEU A 54 3.97 4.34 5.74
C LEU A 54 3.92 5.60 6.61
N VAL A 55 5.08 6.06 7.10
CA VAL A 55 5.19 7.31 7.87
C VAL A 55 5.12 8.53 6.95
N ARG A 56 5.79 8.47 5.80
CA ARG A 56 5.94 9.60 4.88
C ARG A 56 4.72 9.80 3.99
N PHE A 57 4.00 8.73 3.67
CA PHE A 57 2.83 8.73 2.79
C PHE A 57 1.62 8.01 3.45
N PRO A 58 1.11 8.52 4.59
CA PRO A 58 0.04 7.86 5.34
C PRO A 58 -1.32 7.84 4.62
N GLU A 59 -1.50 8.71 3.62
CA GLU A 59 -2.70 8.81 2.77
C GLU A 59 -2.49 8.17 1.38
N SER A 60 -1.33 7.52 1.16
CA SER A 60 -1.04 6.87 -0.11
C SER A 60 -2.08 5.80 -0.44
N PRO A 61 -2.54 5.71 -1.71
CA PRO A 61 -3.37 4.59 -2.16
C PRO A 61 -2.63 3.24 -2.08
N ARG A 62 -1.30 3.24 -1.96
CA ARG A 62 -0.45 2.05 -1.76
C ARG A 62 -0.23 1.70 -0.30
N ARG A 63 -0.73 2.50 0.65
CA ARG A 63 -0.52 2.27 2.10
C ARG A 63 -0.89 0.84 2.52
N GLY A 64 -2.04 0.31 2.10
CA GLY A 64 -2.44 -1.04 2.50
C GLY A 64 -1.55 -2.12 1.88
N GLU A 65 -1.12 -1.94 0.64
CA GLU A 65 -0.18 -2.86 -0.01
C GLU A 65 1.20 -2.83 0.65
N ALA A 66 1.72 -1.65 0.96
CA ALA A 66 2.97 -1.49 1.73
C ALA A 66 2.85 -2.12 3.13
N SER A 67 1.71 -1.97 3.79
CA SER A 67 1.42 -2.60 5.09
C SER A 67 1.40 -4.13 4.95
N ALA A 68 0.77 -4.68 3.92
CA ALA A 68 0.78 -6.13 3.67
C ALA A 68 2.19 -6.65 3.38
N MET A 69 3.01 -5.92 2.62
CA MET A 69 4.40 -6.33 2.36
C MET A 69 5.26 -6.27 3.62
N LEU A 70 5.11 -5.23 4.44
CA LEU A 70 5.76 -5.13 5.74
C LEU A 70 5.34 -6.27 6.68
N GLY A 71 4.05 -6.61 6.71
CA GLY A 71 3.55 -7.74 7.48
C GLY A 71 4.20 -9.07 7.07
N LYS A 72 4.38 -9.30 5.77
CA LYS A 72 5.08 -10.51 5.27
C LYS A 72 6.55 -10.54 5.71
N LEU A 73 7.24 -9.40 5.68
CA LEU A 73 8.64 -9.30 6.12
C LEU A 73 8.77 -9.59 7.62
N LEU A 74 7.88 -9.03 8.43
CA LEU A 74 7.87 -9.23 9.89
C LEU A 74 7.53 -10.68 10.25
N LEU A 75 6.56 -11.29 9.55
CA LEU A 75 6.25 -12.70 9.73
C LEU A 75 7.46 -13.59 9.39
N ALA A 76 8.17 -13.27 8.31
CA ALA A 76 9.40 -13.98 7.94
C ALA A 76 10.56 -13.76 8.93
N ALA A 77 10.49 -12.71 9.75
CA ALA A 77 11.40 -12.44 10.85
C ALA A 77 10.96 -13.09 12.19
N GLY A 78 9.80 -13.77 12.21
CA GLY A 78 9.24 -14.40 13.40
C GLY A 78 8.38 -13.47 14.26
N ASP A 79 8.20 -12.20 13.86
CA ASP A 79 7.36 -11.23 14.56
C ASP A 79 5.91 -11.30 14.06
N SER A 80 5.23 -12.38 14.43
CA SER A 80 3.84 -12.64 14.05
C SER A 80 2.87 -11.59 14.61
N ASP A 81 3.16 -11.00 15.76
CA ASP A 81 2.33 -9.99 16.40
C ASP A 81 2.37 -8.67 15.62
N ALA A 82 3.57 -8.20 15.26
CA ALA A 82 3.70 -7.02 14.41
C ALA A 82 3.13 -7.30 13.01
N ALA A 83 3.39 -8.48 12.46
CA ALA A 83 2.82 -8.88 11.17
C ALA A 83 1.29 -8.82 11.16
N ARG A 84 0.64 -9.33 12.21
CA ARG A 84 -0.82 -9.29 12.37
C ARG A 84 -1.37 -7.87 12.31
N LYS A 85 -0.76 -6.94 13.04
CA LYS A 85 -1.17 -5.51 13.05
C LYS A 85 -1.09 -4.90 11.65
N HIS A 86 -0.01 -5.18 10.93
CA HIS A 86 0.17 -4.66 9.58
C HIS A 86 -0.77 -5.30 8.54
N PHE A 87 -1.10 -6.58 8.69
CA PHE A 87 -2.13 -7.20 7.85
C PHE A 87 -3.52 -6.65 8.17
N GLN A 88 -3.87 -6.42 9.44
CA GLN A 88 -5.14 -5.77 9.82
C GLN A 88 -5.27 -4.39 9.18
N ALA A 89 -4.23 -3.56 9.24
CA ALA A 89 -4.23 -2.27 8.56
C ALA A 89 -4.42 -2.39 7.04
N ALA A 90 -3.89 -3.45 6.42
CA ALA A 90 -4.08 -3.71 5.00
C ALA A 90 -5.51 -4.19 4.64
N THR A 91 -6.27 -4.74 5.60
CA THR A 91 -7.70 -5.07 5.39
C THR A 91 -8.60 -3.84 5.28
N GLU A 92 -8.12 -2.67 5.69
CA GLU A 92 -8.85 -1.40 5.57
C GLU A 92 -8.62 -0.71 4.21
N ASP A 93 -7.78 -1.27 3.33
CA ASP A 93 -7.50 -0.70 2.01
C ASP A 93 -8.77 -0.70 1.12
N SER A 94 -8.96 0.35 0.33
CA SER A 94 -10.09 0.46 -0.59
C SER A 94 -10.05 -0.57 -1.72
N ARG A 95 -8.85 -1.10 -2.04
CA ARG A 95 -8.62 -2.09 -3.09
C ARG A 95 -8.95 -3.52 -2.62
N PRO A 96 -9.89 -4.23 -3.28
CA PRO A 96 -10.33 -5.57 -2.86
C PRO A 96 -9.23 -6.65 -2.87
N ASP A 97 -8.29 -6.58 -3.80
CA ASP A 97 -7.16 -7.49 -3.93
C ASP A 97 -6.20 -7.39 -2.74
N VAL A 98 -5.93 -6.17 -2.28
CA VAL A 98 -5.09 -5.92 -1.09
C VAL A 98 -5.77 -6.47 0.17
N ARG A 99 -7.06 -6.17 0.35
CA ARG A 99 -7.82 -6.69 1.50
C ARG A 99 -7.81 -8.21 1.54
N LYS A 100 -8.14 -8.85 0.41
CA LYS A 100 -8.17 -10.31 0.32
C LYS A 100 -6.80 -10.93 0.61
N ALA A 101 -5.72 -10.35 0.07
CA ALA A 101 -4.37 -10.83 0.35
C ALA A 101 -3.99 -10.70 1.83
N ALA A 102 -4.45 -9.63 2.50
CA ALA A 102 -4.23 -9.42 3.93
C ALA A 102 -5.06 -10.39 4.79
N GLU A 103 -6.34 -10.60 4.47
CA GLU A 103 -7.20 -11.59 5.13
C GLU A 103 -6.63 -13.01 5.01
N ASP A 104 -6.18 -13.40 3.82
CA ASP A 104 -5.57 -14.71 3.60
C ASP A 104 -4.26 -14.86 4.37
N ALA A 105 -3.48 -13.78 4.53
CA ALA A 105 -2.31 -13.78 5.38
C ALA A 105 -2.67 -13.93 6.86
N LEU A 106 -3.70 -13.22 7.34
CA LEU A 106 -4.18 -13.30 8.73
C LEU A 106 -4.63 -14.71 9.11
N LYS A 107 -5.31 -15.43 8.21
CA LYS A 107 -5.75 -16.82 8.43
C LYS A 107 -4.60 -17.82 8.53
N LYS A 108 -3.44 -17.49 7.95
CA LYS A 108 -2.24 -18.34 7.91
C LYS A 108 -1.25 -18.02 9.03
N LEU A 109 -1.48 -16.96 9.80
CA LEU A 109 -0.66 -16.66 10.96
C LEU A 109 -0.79 -17.80 11.99
N PRO A 110 0.31 -18.18 12.65
CA PRO A 110 0.28 -19.14 13.73
C PRO A 110 -0.47 -18.63 14.96
#